data_AF-A0A3D5FJ66-F1
#
_entry.id   AF-A0A3D5FJ66-F1
#
_cell.length_a   1.000
_cell.length_b   1.000
_cell.length_c   1.000
_cell.angle_alpha   90.00
_cell.angle_beta   90.00
_cell.angle_gamma   90.00
#
_symmetry.space_group_name_H-M   'P 1'
#
loop_
_entity.id
_entity.type
_entity.pdbx_description
1 polymer ?
#
loop_
_entity_poly.entity_id
_entity_poly.type
_entity_poly.pdbx_seq_one_letter_code
_entity_poly.pdbx_strand_id
1 'polypeptide(L)'
;MTLERDRLQAQCAEATDLDLARILTVDRSDAVEALVQEATRELERRQLTVETILNRVQVRVGAADAADATIAQACSLISDSVPLHAVAAVSHALDETMVLQREGWGWVFHHYDGDNYGDSYLIEEDERAVEVLDSFLRMQPWQPLAGDPDHIDNWETLAHTEEAQVVVEAAQRLTAAGIIHLVRSPLFTPEGDSHVSLLVPQPDKEAAEEALGISRRSLRQLKKEAQALAKTQNRQAELEVYEQLARIDPSNGAVHYNHGVVHLEMDHPEEALLCFLEAAAPTLGHLPEKPEPPLPALPVRPIL
;
A
#
# COMPACT_ATOMS: atom_id res chain seq x y z
N MET A 1 -7.30 -51.42 7.84
CA MET A 1 -8.56 -50.84 7.34
C MET A 1 -9.49 -50.38 8.46
N THR A 2 -9.94 -51.23 9.40
CA THR A 2 -10.81 -50.79 10.53
C THR A 2 -10.12 -49.82 11.51
N LEU A 3 -8.94 -50.18 12.02
CA LEU A 3 -8.21 -49.33 12.99
C LEU A 3 -7.85 -47.93 12.45
N GLU A 4 -7.57 -47.84 11.15
CA GLU A 4 -7.20 -46.60 10.47
C GLU A 4 -8.42 -45.70 10.24
N ARG A 5 -9.56 -46.31 9.88
CA ARG A 5 -10.83 -45.61 9.77
C ARG A 5 -11.31 -45.09 11.12
N ASP A 6 -11.21 -45.90 12.18
CA ASP A 6 -11.60 -45.50 13.55
C ASP A 6 -10.75 -44.31 14.03
N ARG A 7 -9.46 -44.27 13.66
CA ARG A 7 -8.58 -43.13 13.95
C ARG A 7 -9.00 -41.87 13.20
N LEU A 8 -9.27 -41.95 11.90
CA LEU A 8 -9.73 -40.81 11.10
C LEU A 8 -11.09 -40.28 11.58
N GLN A 9 -11.99 -41.18 11.96
CA GLN A 9 -13.28 -40.80 12.53
C GLN A 9 -13.11 -40.02 13.84
N ALA A 10 -12.26 -40.51 14.75
CA ALA A 10 -11.97 -39.79 16.00
C ALA A 10 -11.33 -38.42 15.73
N GLN A 11 -10.39 -38.34 14.78
CA GLN A 11 -9.78 -37.09 14.35
C GLN A 11 -10.82 -36.09 13.84
N CYS A 12 -11.72 -36.49 12.94
CA CYS A 12 -12.77 -35.60 12.44
C CYS A 12 -13.76 -35.19 13.54
N ALA A 13 -14.10 -36.10 14.47
CA ALA A 13 -15.01 -35.79 15.58
C ALA A 13 -14.45 -34.73 16.54
N GLU A 14 -13.12 -34.69 16.73
CA GLU A 14 -12.44 -33.69 17.56
C GLU A 14 -12.13 -32.38 16.82
N ALA A 15 -12.14 -32.39 15.49
CA ALA A 15 -11.86 -31.24 14.65
C ALA A 15 -12.93 -30.14 14.77
N THR A 16 -12.53 -28.87 14.64
CA THR A 16 -13.48 -27.75 14.59
C THR A 16 -14.28 -27.77 13.28
N ASP A 17 -15.40 -27.05 13.23
CA ASP A 17 -16.17 -26.90 11.99
C ASP A 17 -15.31 -26.33 10.85
N LEU A 18 -14.39 -25.43 11.20
CA LEU A 18 -13.45 -24.81 10.29
C LEU A 18 -12.41 -25.80 9.76
N ASP A 19 -11.83 -26.64 10.62
CA ASP A 19 -10.88 -27.68 10.21
C ASP A 19 -11.52 -28.65 9.21
N LEU A 20 -12.78 -29.03 9.46
CA LEU A 20 -13.55 -29.88 8.55
C LEU A 20 -13.82 -29.18 7.21
N ALA A 21 -14.15 -27.88 7.23
CA ALA A 21 -14.31 -27.11 6.00
C ALA A 21 -13.00 -27.03 5.21
N ARG A 22 -11.86 -26.80 5.88
CA ARG A 22 -10.53 -26.73 5.26
C ARG A 22 -10.14 -28.02 4.56
N ILE A 23 -10.36 -29.18 5.19
CA ILE A 23 -10.13 -30.51 4.58
C ILE A 23 -10.94 -30.67 3.28
N LEU A 24 -12.15 -30.10 3.24
CA LEU A 24 -13.08 -30.24 2.12
C LEU A 24 -12.93 -29.14 1.06
N THR A 25 -12.07 -28.15 1.30
CA THR A 25 -11.78 -27.04 0.38
C THR A 25 -10.29 -26.99 0.05
N VAL A 26 -9.51 -26.25 0.83
CA VAL A 26 -8.09 -25.92 0.57
C VAL A 26 -7.23 -27.18 0.46
N ASP A 27 -7.39 -28.11 1.41
CA ASP A 27 -6.51 -29.27 1.50
C ASP A 27 -7.04 -30.46 0.67
N ARG A 28 -8.18 -30.29 -0.01
CA ARG A 28 -8.92 -31.40 -0.62
C ARG A 28 -8.12 -32.15 -1.69
N SER A 29 -7.28 -31.45 -2.46
CA SER A 29 -6.46 -32.08 -3.51
C SER A 29 -5.37 -32.98 -2.93
N ASP A 30 -4.90 -32.66 -1.72
CA ASP A 30 -3.78 -33.33 -1.07
C ASP A 30 -4.25 -34.33 0.00
N ALA A 31 -5.50 -34.21 0.43
CA ALA A 31 -6.13 -35.09 1.40
C ALA A 31 -6.40 -36.49 0.83
N VAL A 32 -6.13 -37.51 1.65
CA VAL A 32 -6.53 -38.89 1.32
C VAL A 32 -8.05 -39.03 1.29
N GLU A 33 -8.57 -39.80 0.33
CA GLU A 33 -10.02 -39.95 0.10
C GLU A 33 -10.79 -40.38 1.36
N ALA A 34 -10.20 -41.24 2.19
CA ALA A 34 -10.80 -41.68 3.45
C ALA A 34 -11.02 -40.52 4.44
N LEU A 35 -10.09 -39.56 4.51
CA LEU A 35 -10.22 -38.38 5.38
C LEU A 35 -11.33 -37.45 4.88
N VAL A 36 -11.40 -37.23 3.56
CA VAL A 36 -12.47 -36.44 2.93
C VAL A 36 -13.85 -37.04 3.22
N GLN A 37 -13.96 -38.37 3.14
CA GLN A 37 -15.22 -39.07 3.44
C GLN A 37 -15.61 -38.95 4.93
N GLU A 38 -14.67 -39.14 5.86
CA GLU A 38 -14.99 -39.00 7.30
C GLU A 38 -15.29 -37.55 7.68
N ALA A 39 -14.59 -36.56 7.11
CA ALA A 39 -14.90 -35.15 7.33
C ALA A 39 -16.30 -34.77 6.81
N THR A 40 -16.69 -35.30 5.65
CA THR A 40 -18.04 -35.12 5.09
C THR A 40 -19.11 -35.70 6.02
N ARG A 41 -18.92 -36.94 6.50
CA ARG A 41 -19.88 -37.58 7.43
C ARG A 41 -19.99 -36.83 8.76
N GLU A 42 -18.88 -36.28 9.25
CA GLU A 42 -18.90 -35.53 10.48
C GLU A 42 -19.67 -34.20 10.33
N LEU A 43 -19.52 -33.50 9.21
CA LEU A 43 -20.36 -32.33 8.91
C LEU A 43 -21.85 -32.70 8.80
N GLU A 44 -22.18 -33.78 8.12
CA GLU A 44 -23.56 -34.30 8.03
C GLU A 44 -24.12 -34.61 9.43
N ARG A 45 -23.32 -35.24 10.30
CA ARG A 45 -23.70 -35.53 11.69
C ARG A 45 -23.96 -34.25 12.50
N ARG A 46 -23.18 -33.19 12.25
CA ARG A 46 -23.35 -31.86 12.86
C ARG A 46 -24.45 -31.02 12.21
N GLN A 47 -25.07 -31.50 11.13
CA GLN A 47 -26.08 -30.77 10.34
C GLN A 47 -25.53 -29.46 9.77
N LEU A 48 -24.25 -29.46 9.38
CA LEU A 48 -23.56 -28.33 8.77
C LEU A 48 -23.20 -28.66 7.33
N THR A 49 -23.05 -27.60 6.53
CA THR A 49 -22.47 -27.67 5.19
C THR A 49 -21.24 -26.77 5.14
N VAL A 50 -20.29 -27.09 4.25
CA VAL A 50 -19.13 -26.22 3.98
C VAL A 50 -19.60 -24.80 3.66
N GLU A 51 -20.65 -24.65 2.85
CA GLU A 51 -21.23 -23.36 2.51
C GLU A 51 -21.72 -22.57 3.74
N THR A 52 -22.39 -23.22 4.69
CA THR A 52 -22.88 -22.55 5.90
C THR A 52 -21.74 -22.06 6.79
N ILE A 53 -20.62 -22.79 6.80
CA ILE A 53 -19.42 -22.44 7.57
C ILE A 53 -18.71 -21.25 6.89
N LEU A 54 -18.48 -21.33 5.58
CA LEU A 54 -17.83 -20.26 4.81
C LEU A 54 -18.66 -18.97 4.74
N ASN A 55 -19.98 -19.07 4.82
CA ASN A 55 -20.87 -17.92 4.84
C ASN A 55 -20.79 -17.09 6.15
N ARG A 56 -19.87 -17.39 7.06
CA ARG A 56 -19.55 -16.57 8.22
C ARG A 56 -18.20 -15.90 7.99
N VAL A 57 -18.23 -14.59 7.76
CA VAL A 57 -17.05 -13.78 7.47
C VAL A 57 -16.97 -12.61 8.45
N GLN A 58 -15.78 -12.05 8.61
CA GLN A 58 -15.56 -10.85 9.42
C GLN A 58 -15.40 -9.65 8.49
N VAL A 59 -16.13 -8.58 8.77
CA VAL A 59 -16.07 -7.32 8.00
C VAL A 59 -15.69 -6.19 8.93
N ARG A 60 -14.72 -5.38 8.51
CA ARG A 60 -14.31 -4.15 9.17
C ARG A 60 -14.31 -3.00 8.18
N VAL A 61 -15.05 -1.93 8.47
CA VAL A 61 -15.12 -0.74 7.61
C VAL A 61 -14.40 0.43 8.27
N GLY A 62 -13.39 0.98 7.60
CA GLY A 62 -12.54 2.04 8.14
C GLY A 62 -11.92 1.66 9.50
N ALA A 63 -12.14 2.53 10.49
CA ALA A 63 -11.63 2.38 11.86
C ALA A 63 -12.60 1.67 12.82
N ALA A 64 -13.72 1.13 12.33
CA ALA A 64 -14.67 0.40 13.18
C ALA A 64 -14.10 -0.96 13.64
N ASP A 65 -14.72 -1.55 14.65
CA ASP A 65 -14.45 -2.94 15.04
C ASP A 65 -14.93 -3.91 13.97
N ALA A 66 -14.30 -5.09 13.89
CA ALA A 66 -14.76 -6.15 13.02
C ALA A 66 -16.11 -6.70 13.50
N ALA A 67 -17.00 -7.01 12.55
CA ALA A 67 -18.33 -7.55 12.80
C ALA A 67 -18.58 -8.80 11.95
N ASP A 68 -19.36 -9.73 12.50
CA ASP A 68 -19.81 -10.91 11.77
C ASP A 68 -20.78 -10.51 10.65
N ALA A 69 -20.56 -11.06 9.46
CA ALA A 69 -21.38 -10.85 8.29
C ALA A 69 -21.50 -12.15 7.47
N THR A 70 -22.48 -12.14 6.57
CA THR A 70 -22.59 -13.13 5.49
C THR A 70 -21.77 -12.71 4.28
N ILE A 71 -21.43 -13.66 3.40
CA ILE A 71 -20.76 -13.35 2.13
C ILE A 71 -21.56 -12.33 1.32
N ALA A 72 -22.88 -12.49 1.25
CA ALA A 72 -23.76 -11.55 0.54
C ALA A 72 -23.69 -10.12 1.13
N GLN A 73 -23.60 -9.99 2.46
CA GLN A 73 -23.43 -8.69 3.11
C GLN A 73 -22.03 -8.10 2.84
N ALA A 74 -20.98 -8.92 2.85
CA ALA A 74 -19.63 -8.48 2.49
C ALA A 74 -19.57 -7.99 1.03
N CYS A 75 -20.15 -8.72 0.08
CA CYS A 75 -20.20 -8.31 -1.32
C CYS A 75 -21.04 -7.04 -1.55
N SER A 76 -22.02 -6.75 -0.69
CA SER A 76 -22.79 -5.50 -0.77
C SER A 76 -21.97 -4.23 -0.46
N LEU A 77 -20.75 -4.39 0.06
CA LEU A 77 -19.79 -3.30 0.21
C LEU A 77 -19.29 -2.78 -1.14
N ILE A 78 -19.40 -3.57 -2.21
CA ILE A 78 -19.01 -3.15 -3.56
C ILE A 78 -20.23 -2.51 -4.21
N SER A 79 -20.26 -1.18 -4.20
CA SER A 79 -21.31 -0.42 -4.89
C SER A 79 -20.87 1.01 -5.18
N ASP A 80 -21.54 1.63 -6.15
CA ASP A 80 -21.42 3.07 -6.47
C ASP A 80 -21.74 4.01 -5.30
N SER A 81 -22.37 3.53 -4.24
CA SER A 81 -22.69 4.33 -3.05
C SER A 81 -21.51 4.50 -2.09
N VAL A 82 -20.46 3.71 -2.26
CA VAL A 82 -19.27 3.78 -1.41
C VAL A 82 -18.45 5.02 -1.73
N PRO A 83 -18.10 5.85 -0.72
CA PRO A 83 -17.25 7.01 -0.93
C PRO A 83 -15.89 6.64 -1.53
N LEU A 84 -15.35 7.51 -2.38
CA LEU A 84 -13.99 7.36 -2.90
C LEU A 84 -12.98 7.30 -1.74
N HIS A 85 -11.98 6.44 -1.91
CA HIS A 85 -10.90 6.15 -0.97
C HIS A 85 -11.37 5.51 0.36
N ALA A 86 -12.64 5.09 0.44
CA ALA A 86 -13.12 4.28 1.54
C ALA A 86 -12.50 2.89 1.48
N VAL A 87 -12.23 2.35 2.67
CA VAL A 87 -11.57 1.06 2.86
C VAL A 87 -12.44 0.14 3.70
N ALA A 88 -12.52 -1.13 3.30
CA ALA A 88 -13.06 -2.20 4.12
C ALA A 88 -12.14 -3.42 4.09
N ALA A 89 -11.97 -4.10 5.22
CA ALA A 89 -11.31 -5.40 5.30
C ALA A 89 -12.37 -6.48 5.46
N VAL A 90 -12.25 -7.54 4.66
CA VAL A 90 -13.11 -8.72 4.73
C VAL A 90 -12.22 -9.94 4.93
N SER A 91 -12.39 -10.64 6.04
CA SER A 91 -11.62 -11.84 6.37
C SER A 91 -12.54 -13.05 6.26
N HIS A 92 -12.08 -14.07 5.56
CA HIS A 92 -12.78 -15.35 5.52
C HIS A 92 -12.42 -16.21 6.74
N ALA A 93 -13.11 -17.32 6.90
CA ALA A 93 -13.00 -18.15 8.10
C ALA A 93 -11.60 -18.76 8.36
N LEU A 94 -10.70 -18.84 7.37
CA LEU A 94 -9.29 -19.25 7.55
C LEU A 94 -8.29 -18.09 7.76
N ASP A 95 -8.74 -16.93 8.25
CA ASP A 95 -7.91 -15.76 8.61
C ASP A 95 -7.14 -15.03 7.49
N GLU A 96 -7.24 -15.44 6.22
CA GLU A 96 -6.83 -14.54 5.12
C GLU A 96 -7.82 -13.39 4.98
N THR A 97 -7.27 -12.23 4.62
CA THR A 97 -8.01 -10.97 4.57
C THR A 97 -7.86 -10.32 3.20
N MET A 98 -8.98 -9.87 2.65
CA MET A 98 -9.02 -9.00 1.49
C MET A 98 -9.37 -7.57 1.94
N VAL A 99 -8.49 -6.62 1.68
CA VAL A 99 -8.76 -5.20 1.90
C VAL A 99 -9.21 -4.57 0.60
N LEU A 100 -10.44 -4.06 0.58
CA LEU A 100 -11.09 -3.41 -0.55
C LEU A 100 -10.92 -1.90 -0.40
N GLN A 101 -10.43 -1.24 -1.44
CA GLN A 101 -10.32 0.21 -1.51
C GLN A 101 -11.02 0.72 -2.77
N ARG A 102 -11.93 1.70 -2.60
CA ARG A 102 -12.62 2.34 -3.73
C ARG A 102 -11.75 3.46 -4.30
N GLU A 103 -11.49 3.43 -5.59
CA GLU A 103 -10.81 4.50 -6.34
C GLU A 103 -11.74 5.12 -7.39
N GLY A 104 -11.37 6.29 -7.91
CA GLY A 104 -12.18 6.98 -8.92
C GLY A 104 -12.34 6.19 -10.24
N TRP A 105 -11.39 5.30 -10.54
CA TRP A 105 -11.38 4.46 -11.74
C TRP A 105 -11.88 3.03 -11.50
N GLY A 106 -12.05 2.59 -10.25
CA GLY A 106 -12.32 1.18 -9.94
C GLY A 106 -12.10 0.83 -8.48
N TRP A 107 -11.61 -0.39 -8.24
CA TRP A 107 -11.30 -0.95 -6.94
C TRP A 107 -9.87 -1.46 -6.91
N VAL A 108 -9.25 -1.35 -5.73
CA VAL A 108 -7.98 -2.00 -5.43
C VAL A 108 -8.22 -3.01 -4.31
N PHE A 109 -7.88 -4.26 -4.59
CA PHE A 109 -8.00 -5.35 -3.63
C PHE A 109 -6.60 -5.71 -3.15
N HIS A 110 -6.32 -5.59 -1.86
CA HIS A 110 -5.05 -6.01 -1.27
C HIS A 110 -5.26 -7.33 -0.53
N HIS A 111 -4.52 -8.36 -0.91
CA HIS A 111 -4.57 -9.68 -0.28
C HIS A 111 -3.55 -9.78 0.86
N TYR A 112 -3.98 -10.34 1.99
CA TYR A 112 -3.16 -10.58 3.16
C TYR A 112 -3.36 -12.01 3.66
N ASP A 113 -2.26 -12.71 3.93
CA ASP A 113 -2.22 -13.99 4.66
C ASP A 113 -1.72 -13.72 6.08
N GLY A 114 -2.67 -13.60 7.01
CA GLY A 114 -2.41 -13.07 8.35
C GLY A 114 -1.88 -11.63 8.27
N ASP A 115 -0.70 -11.38 8.83
CA ASP A 115 -0.03 -10.08 8.81
C ASP A 115 0.85 -9.87 7.55
N ASN A 116 0.98 -10.89 6.70
CA ASN A 116 1.82 -10.81 5.52
C ASN A 116 1.06 -10.22 4.34
N TYR A 117 1.53 -9.07 3.86
CA TYR A 117 1.06 -8.49 2.60
C TYR A 117 1.48 -9.40 1.43
N GLY A 118 0.49 -9.79 0.62
CA GLY A 118 0.68 -10.49 -0.64
C GLY A 118 0.69 -9.52 -1.82
N ASP A 119 -0.25 -9.72 -2.74
CA ASP A 119 -0.40 -8.93 -3.96
C ASP A 119 -1.59 -7.96 -3.87
N SER A 120 -1.60 -6.96 -4.77
CA SER A 120 -2.77 -6.11 -5.01
C SER A 120 -3.35 -6.35 -6.39
N TYR A 121 -4.65 -6.18 -6.54
CA TYR A 121 -5.37 -6.43 -7.78
C TYR A 121 -6.21 -5.22 -8.15
N LEU A 122 -6.10 -4.79 -9.40
CA LEU A 122 -6.78 -3.61 -9.94
C LEU A 122 -8.04 -4.03 -10.69
N ILE A 123 -9.21 -3.63 -10.20
CA ILE A 123 -10.51 -4.12 -10.69
C ILE A 123 -11.41 -2.94 -11.04
N GLU A 124 -11.54 -2.63 -12.33
CA GLU A 124 -12.34 -1.49 -12.81
C GLU A 124 -13.86 -1.68 -12.65
N GLU A 125 -14.35 -2.89 -12.90
CA GLU A 125 -15.79 -3.18 -12.94
C GLU A 125 -16.32 -3.74 -11.61
N ASP A 126 -17.40 -3.14 -11.10
CA ASP A 126 -18.08 -3.57 -9.87
C ASP A 126 -18.54 -5.03 -9.92
N GLU A 127 -19.07 -5.49 -11.06
CA GLU A 127 -19.52 -6.88 -11.23
C GLU A 127 -18.37 -7.87 -11.06
N ARG A 128 -17.20 -7.57 -11.65
CA ARG A 128 -15.98 -8.38 -11.51
C ARG A 128 -15.42 -8.31 -10.09
N ALA A 129 -15.46 -7.15 -9.44
CA ALA A 129 -15.03 -7.00 -8.06
C ALA A 129 -15.88 -7.86 -7.11
N VAL A 130 -17.20 -7.91 -7.32
CA VAL A 130 -18.11 -8.80 -6.58
C VAL A 130 -17.78 -10.27 -6.83
N GLU A 131 -17.54 -10.67 -8.09
CA GLU A 131 -17.20 -12.05 -8.44
C GLU A 131 -15.89 -12.52 -7.81
N VAL A 132 -14.87 -11.66 -7.82
CA VAL A 132 -13.57 -11.90 -7.17
C VAL A 132 -13.75 -12.07 -5.66
N LEU A 133 -14.48 -11.15 -5.01
CA LEU A 133 -14.69 -11.23 -3.57
C LEU A 133 -15.52 -12.45 -3.17
N ASP A 134 -16.61 -12.77 -3.89
CA ASP A 134 -17.41 -13.97 -3.62
C ASP A 134 -16.57 -15.25 -3.78
N SER A 135 -15.76 -15.33 -4.84
CA SER A 135 -14.85 -16.47 -5.07
C SER A 135 -13.80 -16.60 -3.97
N PHE A 136 -13.19 -15.49 -3.56
CA PHE A 136 -12.23 -15.44 -2.44
C PHE A 136 -12.87 -15.96 -1.14
N LEU A 137 -14.04 -15.45 -0.75
CA LEU A 137 -14.71 -15.84 0.49
C LEU A 137 -15.24 -17.28 0.47
N ARG A 138 -15.48 -17.83 -0.73
CA ARG A 138 -15.88 -19.24 -0.93
C ARG A 138 -14.70 -20.20 -1.06
N MET A 139 -13.46 -19.73 -0.94
CA MET A 139 -12.26 -20.54 -1.13
C MET A 139 -12.17 -21.17 -2.52
N GLN A 140 -12.65 -20.45 -3.53
CA GLN A 140 -12.61 -20.84 -4.94
C GLN A 140 -11.46 -20.11 -5.65
N PRO A 141 -10.96 -20.62 -6.79
CA PRO A 141 -9.95 -19.92 -7.58
C PRO A 141 -10.44 -18.53 -8.00
N TRP A 142 -9.80 -17.48 -7.48
CA TRP A 142 -10.21 -16.08 -7.69
C TRP A 142 -9.14 -15.25 -8.41
N GLN A 143 -7.86 -15.62 -8.30
CA GLN A 143 -6.76 -14.88 -8.94
C GLN A 143 -6.93 -14.74 -10.46
N PRO A 144 -7.38 -15.78 -11.21
CA PRO A 144 -7.63 -15.64 -12.65
C PRO A 144 -8.74 -14.64 -12.99
N LEU A 145 -9.67 -14.38 -12.06
CA LEU A 145 -10.74 -13.38 -12.20
C LEU A 145 -10.24 -11.98 -11.87
N ALA A 146 -9.32 -11.86 -10.90
CA ALA A 146 -8.77 -10.60 -10.43
C ALA A 146 -7.77 -9.97 -11.41
N GLY A 147 -7.10 -10.81 -12.23
CA GLY A 147 -6.11 -10.37 -13.20
C GLY A 147 -4.67 -10.49 -12.70
N ASP A 148 -3.76 -9.78 -13.34
CA ASP A 148 -2.34 -9.81 -12.98
C ASP A 148 -2.12 -9.12 -11.62
N PRO A 149 -1.30 -9.70 -10.73
CA PRO A 149 -0.98 -9.09 -9.45
C PRO A 149 -0.07 -7.86 -9.63
N ASP A 150 -0.32 -6.84 -8.82
CA ASP A 150 0.44 -5.60 -8.71
C ASP A 150 1.09 -5.48 -7.33
N HIS A 151 2.37 -5.11 -7.31
CA HIS A 151 3.09 -4.75 -6.09
C HIS A 151 3.10 -3.24 -5.93
N ILE A 152 2.15 -2.72 -5.16
CA ILE A 152 1.95 -1.28 -4.95
C ILE A 152 3.17 -0.60 -4.32
N ASP A 153 4.00 -1.33 -3.57
CA ASP A 153 5.26 -0.81 -3.01
C ASP A 153 6.28 -0.38 -4.08
N ASN A 154 6.12 -0.84 -5.34
CA ASN A 154 6.94 -0.42 -6.46
C ASN A 154 6.40 0.82 -7.19
N TRP A 155 5.24 1.35 -6.78
CA TRP A 155 4.62 2.51 -7.41
C TRP A 155 5.31 3.81 -7.00
N GLU A 156 5.22 4.80 -7.87
CA GLU A 156 5.87 6.10 -7.71
C GLU A 156 4.98 7.05 -6.92
N THR A 157 5.57 7.73 -5.93
CA THR A 157 4.85 8.75 -5.15
C THR A 157 4.85 10.08 -5.89
N LEU A 158 3.67 10.57 -6.28
CA LEU A 158 3.49 11.89 -6.91
C LEU A 158 3.28 13.01 -5.90
N ALA A 159 2.62 12.69 -4.79
CA ALA A 159 2.34 13.64 -3.72
C ALA A 159 2.36 12.91 -2.38
N HIS A 160 2.87 13.58 -1.35
CA HIS A 160 2.85 13.13 0.03
C HIS A 160 2.67 14.37 0.91
N THR A 161 1.49 14.51 1.53
CA THR A 161 1.10 15.75 2.23
C THR A 161 0.05 15.47 3.31
N GLU A 162 0.04 16.28 4.37
CA GLU A 162 -1.04 16.30 5.37
C GLU A 162 -2.34 16.90 4.81
N GLU A 163 -2.26 17.61 3.67
CA GLU A 163 -3.42 18.24 3.01
C GLU A 163 -4.19 17.24 2.13
N ALA A 164 -5.01 16.38 2.76
CA ALA A 164 -5.79 15.34 2.08
C ALA A 164 -6.60 15.83 0.86
N GLN A 165 -7.14 17.06 0.93
CA GLN A 165 -7.94 17.65 -0.15
C GLN A 165 -7.13 17.82 -1.45
N VAL A 166 -5.85 18.16 -1.35
CA VAL A 166 -4.96 18.32 -2.51
C VAL A 166 -4.76 16.98 -3.22
N VAL A 167 -4.59 15.90 -2.46
CA VAL A 167 -4.45 14.55 -3.00
C VAL A 167 -5.75 14.09 -3.68
N VAL A 168 -6.91 14.35 -3.05
CA VAL A 168 -8.22 14.00 -3.63
C VAL A 168 -8.45 14.73 -4.96
N GLU A 169 -8.14 16.02 -5.05
CA GLU A 169 -8.27 16.78 -6.30
C GLU A 169 -7.30 16.29 -7.39
N ALA A 170 -6.08 15.90 -7.01
CA ALA A 170 -5.12 15.31 -7.93
C ALA A 170 -5.60 13.94 -8.44
N ALA A 171 -6.06 13.06 -7.54
CA ALA A 171 -6.65 11.77 -7.88
C ALA A 171 -7.81 11.91 -8.88
N GLN A 172 -8.74 12.84 -8.64
CA GLN A 172 -9.84 13.12 -9.57
C GLN A 172 -9.37 13.53 -10.97
N ARG A 173 -8.30 14.32 -11.08
CA ARG A 173 -7.71 14.68 -12.36
C ARG A 173 -7.07 13.49 -13.07
N LEU A 174 -6.40 12.61 -12.33
CA LEU A 174 -5.85 11.37 -12.87
C LEU A 174 -6.97 10.43 -13.35
N THR A 175 -8.07 10.29 -12.58
CA THR A 175 -9.27 9.55 -13.01
C THR A 175 -9.81 10.12 -14.32
N ALA A 176 -9.98 11.44 -14.42
CA ALA A 176 -10.49 12.08 -15.63
C ALA A 176 -9.56 11.92 -16.84
N ALA A 177 -8.26 11.72 -16.59
CA ALA A 177 -7.26 11.42 -17.61
C ALA A 177 -7.15 9.93 -17.96
N GLY A 178 -7.90 9.05 -17.27
CA GLY A 178 -7.84 7.60 -17.45
C GLY A 178 -6.54 6.98 -16.92
N ILE A 179 -5.91 7.60 -15.93
CA ILE A 179 -4.64 7.16 -15.36
C ILE A 179 -4.91 6.41 -14.07
N ILE A 180 -4.39 5.19 -13.98
CA ILE A 180 -4.44 4.36 -12.78
C ILE A 180 -3.61 5.02 -11.67
N HIS A 181 -4.18 5.05 -10.47
CA HIS A 181 -3.56 5.64 -9.28
C HIS A 181 -4.14 5.03 -8.01
N LEU A 182 -3.46 5.24 -6.89
CA LEU A 182 -3.91 4.81 -5.58
C LEU A 182 -3.71 5.93 -4.57
N VAL A 183 -4.74 6.24 -3.78
CA VAL A 183 -4.62 7.16 -2.66
C VAL A 183 -4.33 6.37 -1.39
N ARG A 184 -3.09 6.41 -0.88
CA ARG A 184 -2.78 5.81 0.42
C ARG A 184 -3.20 6.73 1.55
N SER A 185 -4.21 6.29 2.28
CA SER A 185 -4.75 6.94 3.48
C SER A 185 -3.93 6.61 4.73
N PRO A 186 -3.91 7.50 5.75
CA PRO A 186 -3.30 7.30 7.06
C PRO A 186 -3.73 6.01 7.81
N LEU A 187 -4.85 5.41 7.41
CA LEU A 187 -5.31 4.13 7.95
C LEU A 187 -4.30 2.99 7.75
N PHE A 188 -3.31 3.17 6.86
CA PHE A 188 -2.25 2.23 6.55
C PHE A 188 -0.84 2.73 6.91
N THR A 189 -0.73 3.82 7.67
CA THR A 189 0.55 4.40 8.12
C THR A 189 0.73 4.23 9.63
N PRO A 190 1.98 4.30 10.14
CA PRO A 190 2.25 4.21 11.57
C PRO A 190 1.47 5.26 12.38
N GLU A 191 1.15 4.91 13.63
CA GLU A 191 0.38 5.77 14.53
C GLU A 191 1.02 7.17 14.66
N GLY A 192 0.28 8.20 14.25
CA GLY A 192 0.72 9.60 14.25
C GLY A 192 1.10 10.17 12.87
N ASP A 193 1.13 9.37 11.82
CA ASP A 193 1.33 9.88 10.45
C ASP A 193 -0.01 10.25 9.81
N SER A 194 -0.25 11.55 9.62
CA SER A 194 -1.45 12.09 8.99
C SER A 194 -1.31 12.34 7.48
N HIS A 195 -0.20 11.95 6.87
CA HIS A 195 0.03 12.20 5.45
C HIS A 195 -0.80 11.27 4.58
N VAL A 196 -1.34 11.84 3.51
CA VAL A 196 -1.96 11.11 2.41
C VAL A 196 -0.98 11.09 1.25
N SER A 197 -0.81 9.92 0.64
CA SER A 197 0.07 9.76 -0.52
C SER A 197 -0.73 9.45 -1.78
N LEU A 198 -0.32 10.03 -2.92
CA LEU A 198 -0.82 9.67 -4.24
C LEU A 198 0.24 8.85 -4.97
N LEU A 199 -0.10 7.60 -5.28
CA LEU A 199 0.77 6.67 -5.98
C LEU A 199 0.29 6.45 -7.40
N VAL A 200 1.22 6.24 -8.33
CA VAL A 200 0.95 5.81 -9.71
C VAL A 200 1.91 4.70 -10.14
N PRO A 201 1.50 3.81 -11.06
CA PRO A 201 2.43 2.87 -11.66
C PRO A 201 3.63 3.60 -12.29
N GLN A 202 4.83 3.05 -12.14
CA GLN A 202 6.05 3.58 -12.79
C GLN A 202 5.87 3.95 -14.28
N PRO A 203 5.26 3.10 -15.14
CA PRO A 203 5.08 3.45 -16.55
C PRO A 203 4.18 4.67 -16.78
N ASP A 204 3.28 4.98 -15.84
CA ASP A 204 2.28 6.04 -15.98
C ASP A 204 2.73 7.37 -15.35
N LYS A 205 3.88 7.40 -14.67
CA LYS A 205 4.39 8.59 -13.97
C LYS A 205 4.44 9.84 -14.85
N GLU A 206 5.03 9.74 -16.04
CA GLU A 206 5.16 10.91 -16.94
C GLU A 206 3.79 11.42 -17.41
N ALA A 207 2.87 10.51 -17.74
CA ALA A 207 1.51 10.86 -18.12
C ALA A 207 0.74 11.49 -16.94
N ALA A 208 0.94 10.98 -15.72
CA ALA A 208 0.32 11.51 -14.51
C ALA A 208 0.84 12.92 -14.18
N GLU A 209 2.15 13.13 -14.28
CA GLU A 209 2.75 14.47 -14.13
C GLU A 209 2.24 15.45 -15.19
N GLU A 210 2.05 15.01 -16.43
CA GLU A 210 1.45 15.83 -17.49
C GLU A 210 -0.01 16.18 -17.17
N ALA A 211 -0.82 15.19 -16.80
CA ALA A 211 -2.24 15.37 -16.46
C ALA A 211 -2.45 16.31 -15.26
N LEU A 212 -1.54 16.26 -14.29
CA LEU A 212 -1.55 17.15 -13.13
C LEU A 212 -0.95 18.53 -13.42
N GLY A 213 -0.36 18.73 -14.61
CA GLY A 213 0.34 19.98 -14.96
C GLY A 213 1.66 20.17 -14.21
N ILE A 214 2.20 19.08 -13.66
CA ILE A 214 3.45 19.01 -12.91
C ILE A 214 4.67 19.11 -13.86
N SER A 215 4.53 18.77 -15.15
CA SER A 215 5.70 18.61 -16.05
C SER A 215 6.13 19.82 -16.92
N ARG A 216 7.43 20.15 -16.86
CA ARG A 216 8.30 21.06 -17.68
C ARG A 216 7.98 22.54 -17.81
N ARG A 217 6.73 22.97 -18.03
CA ARG A 217 6.43 24.40 -18.23
C ARG A 217 6.56 25.18 -16.92
N SER A 218 6.03 24.62 -15.84
CA SER A 218 6.10 25.14 -14.47
C SER A 218 7.55 25.10 -13.96
N LEU A 219 8.26 23.99 -14.11
CA LEU A 219 9.70 23.88 -13.79
C LEU A 219 10.59 24.85 -14.57
N ARG A 220 10.39 25.00 -15.89
CA ARG A 220 11.14 25.97 -16.70
C ARG A 220 10.81 27.42 -16.33
N GLN A 221 9.56 27.69 -15.98
CA GLN A 221 9.12 29.02 -15.53
C GLN A 221 9.72 29.35 -14.17
N LEU A 222 9.60 28.46 -13.18
CA LEU A 222 10.18 28.60 -11.84
C LEU A 222 11.72 28.72 -11.90
N LYS A 223 12.40 27.94 -12.75
CA LYS A 223 13.85 28.10 -12.96
C LYS A 223 14.22 29.47 -13.54
N LYS A 224 13.43 30.01 -14.48
CA LYS A 224 13.64 31.36 -15.04
C LYS A 224 13.34 32.45 -14.01
N GLU A 225 12.33 32.24 -13.18
CA GLU A 225 11.92 33.15 -12.11
C GLU A 225 12.99 33.21 -11.01
N ALA A 226 13.47 32.06 -10.51
CA ALA A 226 14.59 31.98 -9.59
C ALA A 226 15.83 32.70 -10.15
N GLN A 227 16.19 32.48 -11.42
CA GLN A 227 17.31 33.19 -12.07
C GLN A 227 17.08 34.71 -12.20
N ALA A 228 15.84 35.16 -12.33
CA ALA A 228 15.51 36.58 -12.39
C ALA A 228 15.56 37.21 -10.99
N LEU A 229 15.01 36.54 -9.98
CA LEU A 229 15.04 36.94 -8.57
C LEU A 229 16.47 36.96 -8.03
N ALA A 230 17.29 36.01 -8.45
CA ALA A 230 18.71 35.95 -8.13
C ALA A 230 19.46 37.22 -8.59
N LYS A 231 19.07 37.76 -9.76
CA LYS A 231 19.64 38.99 -10.32
C LYS A 231 19.12 40.26 -9.65
N THR A 232 17.89 40.23 -9.16
CA THR A 232 17.26 41.37 -8.47
C THR A 232 17.48 41.35 -6.95
N GLN A 233 18.19 40.35 -6.43
CA GLN A 233 18.47 40.14 -4.99
C GLN A 233 17.21 40.05 -4.12
N ASN A 234 16.08 39.64 -4.69
CA ASN A 234 14.86 39.41 -3.91
C ASN A 234 14.89 37.99 -3.32
N ARG A 235 15.69 37.81 -2.26
CA ARG A 235 15.98 36.50 -1.66
C ARG A 235 14.77 35.80 -1.05
N GLN A 236 13.84 36.56 -0.46
CA GLN A 236 12.64 35.98 0.13
C GLN A 236 11.75 35.31 -0.92
N ALA A 237 11.50 35.98 -2.05
CA ALA A 237 10.73 35.39 -3.14
C ALA A 237 11.50 34.26 -3.86
N GLU A 238 12.84 34.35 -3.89
CA GLU A 238 13.67 33.28 -4.45
C GLU A 238 13.58 31.99 -3.63
N LEU A 239 13.51 32.11 -2.30
CA LEU A 239 13.33 31.00 -1.37
C LEU A 239 11.99 30.29 -1.60
N GLU A 240 10.89 31.05 -1.71
CA GLU A 240 9.56 30.51 -2.04
C GLU A 240 9.54 29.73 -3.37
N VAL A 241 10.32 30.19 -4.37
CA VAL A 241 10.43 29.50 -5.66
C VAL A 241 11.26 28.22 -5.54
N TYR A 242 12.33 28.21 -4.74
CA TYR A 242 13.12 26.99 -4.50
C TYR A 242 12.37 25.96 -3.67
N GLU A 243 11.54 26.37 -2.70
CA GLU A 243 10.62 25.48 -1.99
C GLU A 243 9.64 24.81 -2.96
N GLN A 244 9.06 25.58 -3.89
CA GLN A 244 8.18 25.02 -4.92
C GLN A 244 8.91 24.05 -5.85
N LEU A 245 10.14 24.39 -6.26
CA LEU A 245 10.97 23.50 -7.07
C LEU A 245 11.32 22.20 -6.33
N ALA A 246 11.59 22.28 -5.02
CA ALA A 246 11.91 21.14 -4.17
C ALA A 246 10.69 20.24 -3.94
N ARG A 247 9.48 20.80 -3.90
CA ARG A 247 8.23 20.02 -3.86
C ARG A 247 7.96 19.29 -5.18
N ILE A 248 8.33 19.88 -6.32
CA ILE A 248 8.09 19.28 -7.64
C ILE A 248 9.10 18.16 -7.95
N ASP A 249 10.37 18.33 -7.59
CA ASP A 249 11.41 17.30 -7.75
C ASP A 249 12.26 17.22 -6.46
N PRO A 250 11.77 16.48 -5.44
CA PRO A 250 12.46 16.37 -4.15
C PRO A 250 13.83 15.72 -4.23
N SER A 251 14.12 14.99 -5.32
CA SER A 251 15.40 14.32 -5.54
C SER A 251 16.46 15.21 -6.19
N ASN A 252 16.09 16.44 -6.56
CA ASN A 252 16.97 17.32 -7.33
C ASN A 252 18.03 17.99 -6.45
N GLY A 253 19.21 17.35 -6.36
CA GLY A 253 20.32 17.90 -5.57
C GLY A 253 20.72 19.34 -5.96
N ALA A 254 20.51 19.74 -7.23
CA ALA A 254 20.81 21.11 -7.64
C ALA A 254 19.77 22.13 -7.13
N VAL A 255 18.51 21.74 -6.95
CA VAL A 255 17.48 22.62 -6.35
C VAL A 255 17.82 22.85 -4.88
N HIS A 256 18.07 21.77 -4.13
CA HIS A 256 18.44 21.83 -2.71
C HIS A 256 19.75 22.59 -2.46
N TYR A 257 20.75 22.40 -3.31
CA TYR A 257 21.99 23.18 -3.23
C TYR A 257 21.73 24.67 -3.39
N ASN A 258 20.97 25.07 -4.42
CA ASN A 258 20.68 26.49 -4.65
C ASN A 258 19.78 27.07 -3.56
N HIS A 259 18.85 26.28 -3.02
CA HIS A 259 18.03 26.66 -1.87
C HIS A 259 18.90 26.98 -0.64
N GLY A 260 19.87 26.10 -0.33
CA GLY A 260 20.81 26.32 0.77
C GLY A 260 21.71 27.54 0.57
N VAL A 261 22.10 27.85 -0.68
CA VAL A 261 22.85 29.08 -1.00
C VAL A 261 22.02 30.32 -0.67
N VAL A 262 20.73 30.35 -1.00
CA VAL A 262 19.85 31.48 -0.68
C VAL A 262 19.72 31.68 0.83
N HIS A 263 19.60 30.59 1.60
CA HIS A 263 19.61 30.66 3.07
C HIS A 263 20.92 31.21 3.64
N LEU A 264 22.08 30.81 3.11
CA LEU A 264 23.36 31.39 3.53
C LEU A 264 23.46 32.89 3.25
N GLU A 265 22.98 33.33 2.08
CA GLU A 265 22.98 34.75 1.73
C GLU A 265 22.00 35.59 2.56
N MET A 266 21.05 34.94 3.23
CA MET A 266 20.13 35.55 4.20
C MET A 266 20.60 35.41 5.66
N ASP A 267 21.80 34.86 5.91
CA ASP A 267 22.35 34.61 7.25
C ASP A 267 21.52 33.59 8.07
N HIS A 268 20.96 32.58 7.38
CA HIS A 268 20.22 31.45 7.94
C HIS A 268 21.04 30.13 7.82
N PRO A 269 22.08 29.94 8.65
CA PRO A 269 23.04 28.85 8.46
C PRO A 269 22.50 27.46 8.84
N GLU A 270 21.52 27.38 9.73
CA GLU A 270 20.93 26.10 10.19
C GLU A 270 20.06 25.48 9.09
N GLU A 271 19.23 26.30 8.45
CA GLU A 271 18.37 25.93 7.33
C GLU A 271 19.21 25.61 6.09
N ALA A 272 20.26 26.39 5.82
CA ALA A 272 21.18 26.10 4.73
C ALA A 272 21.84 24.72 4.87
N LEU A 273 22.23 24.34 6.09
CA LEU A 273 22.82 23.03 6.37
C LEU A 273 21.85 21.90 6.03
N LEU A 274 20.57 22.03 6.40
CA LEU A 274 19.53 21.05 6.05
C LEU A 274 19.40 20.89 4.54
N CYS A 275 19.32 22.00 3.80
CA CYS A 275 19.25 21.95 2.34
C CYS A 275 20.49 21.31 1.71
N PHE A 276 21.70 21.53 2.24
CA PHE A 276 22.90 20.88 1.71
C PHE A 276 22.96 19.39 2.04
N LEU A 277 22.42 18.96 3.19
CA LEU A 277 22.28 17.54 3.51
C LEU A 277 21.30 16.86 2.54
N GLU A 278 20.17 17.49 2.24
CA GLU A 278 19.22 17.01 1.23
C GLU A 278 19.84 16.97 -0.17
N ALA A 279 20.66 17.97 -0.53
CA ALA A 279 21.38 18.00 -1.80
C ALA A 279 22.38 16.85 -1.95
N ALA A 280 22.99 16.43 -0.84
CA ALA A 280 23.97 15.35 -0.80
C ALA A 280 23.35 13.98 -0.53
N ALA A 281 22.09 13.90 -0.05
CA ALA A 281 21.43 12.65 0.34
C ALA A 281 21.53 11.51 -0.70
N PRO A 282 21.36 11.76 -2.02
CA PRO A 282 21.53 10.72 -3.04
C PRO A 282 22.95 10.14 -3.11
N THR A 283 23.96 10.92 -2.74
CA THR A 283 25.37 10.51 -2.65
C THR A 283 25.77 9.98 -1.26
N LEU A 284 24.95 10.24 -0.23
CA LEU A 284 25.19 9.84 1.16
C LEU A 284 24.64 8.45 1.51
N GLY A 285 23.96 7.76 0.57
CA GLY A 285 23.56 6.34 0.69
C GLY A 285 24.71 5.33 0.90
N HIS A 286 25.95 5.81 1.09
CA HIS A 286 27.12 5.01 1.43
C HIS A 286 28.03 5.60 2.52
N LEU A 287 27.58 6.55 3.35
CA LEU A 287 28.35 6.88 4.56
C LEU A 287 28.00 5.92 5.71
N PRO A 288 29.01 5.31 6.38
CA PRO A 288 28.76 4.44 7.52
C PRO A 288 28.10 5.21 8.66
N GLU A 289 27.14 4.58 9.34
CA GLU A 289 26.28 5.16 10.39
C GLU A 289 27.03 5.71 11.62
N LYS A 290 28.37 5.68 11.65
CA LYS A 290 29.15 6.26 12.74
C LYS A 290 30.52 6.77 12.28
N PRO A 291 30.96 7.97 12.71
CA PRO A 291 32.35 8.36 12.58
C PRO A 291 33.24 7.38 13.37
N GLU A 292 34.25 6.79 12.73
CA GLU A 292 35.24 5.97 13.44
C GLU A 292 35.91 6.80 14.54
N PRO A 293 36.04 6.26 15.77
CA PRO A 293 36.81 6.93 16.80
C PRO A 293 38.27 7.06 16.34
N PRO A 294 38.99 8.12 16.76
CA PRO A 294 40.36 8.33 16.32
C PRO A 294 41.22 7.11 16.63
N LEU A 295 41.98 6.64 15.63
CA LEU A 295 42.89 5.51 15.76
C LEU A 295 43.78 5.70 16.99
N PRO A 296 43.93 4.69 17.87
CA PRO A 296 44.81 4.81 19.02
C PRO A 296 46.23 5.10 18.54
N ALA A 297 46.86 6.09 19.17
CA ALA A 297 48.22 6.50 18.84
C ALA A 297 49.14 5.26 18.81
N LEU A 298 49.77 5.02 17.66
CA LEU A 298 50.76 3.97 17.50
C LEU A 298 51.83 4.15 18.60
N PRO A 299 52.23 3.06 19.30
CA PRO A 299 53.25 3.17 20.32
C PRO A 299 54.54 3.66 19.65
N VAL A 300 54.99 4.83 20.07
CA VAL A 300 56.29 5.38 19.69
C VAL A 300 57.34 4.38 20.17
N ARG A 301 57.92 3.61 19.25
CA ARG A 301 59.12 2.83 19.55
C ARG A 301 60.24 3.84 19.81
N PRO A 302 60.91 3.80 20.98
CA PRO A 302 62.09 4.62 21.18
C PRO A 302 63.15 4.22 20.16
N ILE A 303 63.65 5.20 19.43
CA ILE A 303 64.87 5.06 18.65
C ILE A 303 66.02 5.18 19.67
N LEU A 304 66.61 4.03 20.00
CA LEU A 304 67.86 3.81 20.77
C LEU A 304 67.98 4.51 22.13
#